data_AF-A0A4Y2LRR4-F1
#
_entry.id   AF-A0A4Y2LRR4-F1
#
_cell.length_a   1.000
_cell.length_b   1.000
_cell.length_c   1.000
_cell.angle_alpha   90.00
_cell.angle_beta   90.00
_cell.angle_gamma   90.00
#
_symmetry.space_group_name_H-M   'P 1'
#
loop_
_entity.id
_entity.type
_entity.pdbx_description
1 polymer ?
#
loop_
_entity_poly.entity_id
_entity_poly.type
_entity_poly.pdbx_seq_one_letter_code
_entity_poly.pdbx_strand_id
1 'polypeptide(L)' 'MEGTTLIIAALLIVLFSFWLSFSKSSVKGLPGPWTNGLPIVGSLPIMSSKPFVKLTELSKKFGPVY' A
#
# COMPACT_ATOMS: atom_id res chain seq x y z
N MET A 1 -23.26 -11.31 -26.43
CA MET A 1 -22.95 -10.92 -25.02
C MET A 1 -21.45 -10.94 -24.75
N GLU A 2 -20.64 -11.48 -25.66
CA GLU A 2 -19.18 -11.59 -25.51
C GLU A 2 -18.47 -10.23 -25.65
N GLY A 3 -18.93 -9.36 -26.55
CA GLY A 3 -18.31 -8.05 -26.77
C GLY A 3 -18.35 -7.14 -25.55
N THR A 4 -19.49 -7.10 -24.84
CA THR A 4 -19.66 -6.31 -23.60
C THR A 4 -18.80 -6.83 -22.46
N THR A 5 -18.65 -8.16 -22.33
CA THR A 5 -17.79 -8.76 -21.30
C THR A 5 -16.31 -8.44 -21.53
N LEU A 6 -15.85 -8.40 -22.79
CA LEU A 6 -14.47 -8.03 -23.13
C LEU A 6 -14.18 -6.56 -22.80
N ILE A 7 -15.13 -5.67 -23.08
CA ILE A 7 -15.00 -4.24 -22.77
C ILE A 7 -14.92 -4.01 -21.26
N ILE A 8 -15.78 -4.67 -20.48
CA ILE A 8 -15.78 -4.57 -19.01
C ILE A 8 -14.48 -5.12 -18.43
N ALA A 9 -14.02 -6.28 -18.92
CA ALA A 9 -12.76 -6.87 -18.48
C ALA A 9 -11.56 -5.95 -18.78
N ALA A 10 -11.49 -5.36 -19.97
CA ALA A 10 -10.44 -4.41 -20.33
C ALA A 10 -10.47 -3.17 -19.42
N LEU A 11 -11.66 -2.63 -19.12
CA LEU A 11 -11.83 -1.48 -18.24
C LEU A 11 -11.33 -1.78 -16.81
N LEU A 12 -11.66 -2.96 -16.28
CA LEU A 12 -11.21 -3.40 -14.96
C LEU A 12 -9.69 -3.58 -14.89
N ILE A 13 -9.07 -4.13 -15.93
CA ILE A 13 -7.60 -4.31 -16.00
C ILE A 13 -6.89 -2.95 -16.03
N VAL A 14 -7.39 -1.99 -16.80
CA VAL A 14 -6.85 -0.62 -16.86
C VAL A 14 -7.00 0.07 -15.51
N LEU A 15 -8.18 -0.03 -14.88
CA LEU A 15 -8.43 0.58 -13.57
C LEU A 15 -7.53 -0.05 -12.49
N PHE A 16 -7.36 -1.37 -12.50
CA PHE A 16 -6.49 -2.07 -11.57
C PHE A 16 -5.01 -1.71 -11.77
N SER A 17 -4.56 -1.64 -13.02
CA SER A 17 -3.19 -1.23 -13.37
C SER A 17 -2.92 0.21 -12.96
N PHE A 18 -3.88 1.11 -13.17
CA PHE A 18 -3.80 2.50 -12.74
C PHE A 18 -3.74 2.61 -11.21
N TRP A 19 -4.56 1.83 -10.48
CA TRP A 19 -4.52 1.74 -9.02
C TRP A 19 -3.16 1.28 -8.50
N LEU A 20 -2.59 0.22 -9.10
CA LEU A 20 -1.25 -0.28 -8.76
C LEU A 20 -0.16 0.74 -9.06
N SER A 21 -0.30 1.51 -10.13
CA SER A 21 0.67 2.54 -10.49
C SER A 21 0.60 3.75 -9.55
N PHE A 22 -0.59 4.12 -9.08
CA PHE A 22 -0.80 5.18 -8.08
C PHE A 22 -0.28 4.78 -6.69
N SER A 23 -0.21 3.48 -6.40
CA SER A 23 0.42 2.95 -5.18
C SER A 23 1.91 3.27 -5.04
N LYS A 24 2.59 3.56 -6.15
CA LYS A 24 4.03 3.86 -6.14
C LYS A 24 4.33 5.33 -5.82
N SER A 25 3.43 6.04 -5.13
CA SER A 25 3.75 7.32 -4.51
C SER A 25 4.75 7.08 -3.38
N SER A 26 6.00 6.90 -3.78
CA SER A 26 7.16 6.74 -2.95
C SER A 26 7.22 7.98 -2.05
N VAL A 27 6.96 7.78 -0.77
CA VAL A 27 7.36 8.72 0.26
C VAL A 27 8.88 8.69 0.33
N LYS A 28 9.53 9.25 -0.70
CA LYS A 28 10.98 9.31 -0.85
C LYS A 28 11.54 10.04 0.36
N GLY A 29 12.08 9.29 1.31
CA GLY A 29 12.78 9.83 2.47
C GLY A 29 12.23 9.42 3.83
N LEU A 30 11.05 8.79 3.92
CA LEU A 30 10.59 8.24 5.20
C LEU A 30 11.08 6.80 5.38
N PRO A 31 11.80 6.47 6.46
CA PRO A 31 12.20 5.11 6.76
C PRO A 31 11.01 4.32 7.32
N GLY A 32 10.62 3.22 6.67
CA GLY A 32 9.57 2.35 7.22
C GLY A 32 8.93 1.39 6.23
N PRO A 33 8.13 0.43 6.72
CA PRO A 33 7.55 -0.64 5.90
C PRO A 33 6.48 -0.15 4.90
N TRP A 34 5.94 1.07 5.06
CA TRP A 34 5.02 1.68 4.09
C TRP A 34 5.71 2.11 2.79
N THR A 35 7.04 2.18 2.74
CA THR A 35 7.80 2.62 1.56
C THR A 35 7.61 1.72 0.33
N ASN A 36 7.19 0.47 0.54
CA ASN A 36 6.93 -0.53 -0.49
C ASN A 36 5.48 -1.08 -0.47
N GLY A 37 4.56 -0.46 0.28
CA GLY A 37 3.24 -1.03 0.59
C GLY A 37 2.06 -0.42 -0.19
N LEU A 38 1.11 -1.29 -0.53
CA LEU A 38 -0.18 -1.00 -1.19
C LEU A 38 -0.85 0.30 -0.70
N PRO A 39 -1.51 1.09 -1.58
CA PRO A 39 -1.93 2.45 -1.25
C PRO A 39 -3.11 2.50 -0.27
N ILE A 40 -3.86 1.41 -0.16
CA ILE A 40 -5.06 1.31 0.70
C ILE A 40 -4.70 0.74 2.07
N VAL A 41 -3.76 -0.20 2.09
CA VAL A 41 -3.49 -1.05 3.25
C VAL A 41 -2.24 -0.58 4.01
N GLY A 42 -1.28 0.03 3.33
CA GLY A 42 -0.08 0.59 3.97
C GLY A 42 0.60 -0.40 4.91
N SER A 43 0.83 0.02 6.16
CA SER A 43 1.41 -0.79 7.24
C SER A 43 0.38 -1.49 8.14
N LEU A 44 -0.92 -1.39 7.84
CA LEU A 44 -1.99 -1.98 8.66
C LEU A 44 -1.83 -3.51 8.90
N PRO A 45 -1.35 -4.34 7.95
CA PRO A 45 -1.15 -5.77 8.19
C PRO A 45 -0.04 -6.06 9.20
N ILE A 46 0.87 -5.10 9.41
CA ILE A 46 1.97 -5.18 10.37
C ILE A 46 1.50 -4.72 11.76
N MET A 47 0.41 -3.94 11.84
CA MET A 47 -0.22 -3.60 13.11
C MET A 47 -0.91 -4.84 13.70
N SER A 48 -0.28 -5.41 14.72
CA SER A 48 -0.85 -6.47 15.54
C SER A 48 -1.92 -5.90 16.49
N SER A 49 -2.54 -6.77 17.30
CA SER A 49 -3.53 -6.44 18.34
C SER A 49 -3.08 -5.33 19.30
N LYS A 50 -1.76 -5.09 19.42
CA LYS A 50 -1.16 -4.02 20.22
C LYS A 50 -0.38 -3.05 19.31
N PRO A 51 -1.06 -2.08 18.65
CA PRO A 51 -0.43 -1.19 17.70
C PRO A 51 0.65 -0.30 18.34
N PHE A 52 0.45 0.16 19.57
CA PHE A 52 1.40 1.03 20.29
C PHE A 52 2.77 0.35 20.53
N VAL A 53 2.77 -0.97 20.80
CA VAL A 53 3.99 -1.74 21.00
C VAL A 53 4.75 -1.84 19.67
N LYS A 54 4.03 -2.17 18.59
CA LYS A 54 4.62 -2.27 17.25
C LYS A 54 5.16 -0.94 16.74
N LEU A 55 4.44 0.15 16.95
CA LEU A 55 4.94 1.49 16.66
C LEU A 55 6.23 1.76 17.45
N THR A 56 6.26 1.51 18.76
CA THR A 56 7.48 1.67 19.57
C THR A 56 8.65 0.80 19.09
N GLU A 57 8.41 -0.42 18.61
CA GLU A 57 9.45 -1.25 18.00
C GLU A 57 9.96 -0.66 16.68
N LEU A 58 9.06 -0.12 15.86
CA LEU A 58 9.39 0.53 14.60
C LEU A 58 10.19 1.83 14.83
N SER A 59 9.88 2.61 15.88
CA SER A 59 10.64 3.82 16.25
C SER A 59 12.08 3.51 16.63
N LYS A 60 12.29 2.41 17.35
CA LYS A 60 13.64 1.93 17.69
C LYS A 60 14.44 1.51 16.46
N LYS A 61 13.76 1.01 15.43
CA LYS A 61 14.39 0.47 14.22
C LYS A 61 14.63 1.53 13.13
N PHE A 62 13.70 2.44 12.94
CA PHE A 62 13.69 3.41 11.84
C PHE A 62 13.95 4.85 12.29
N GLY A 63 13.99 5.10 13.60
CA GLY A 63 14.26 6.40 14.18
C GLY A 63 12.98 7.08 14.69
N PRO A 64 13.08 8.31 15.21
CA PRO A 64 11.95 9.02 15.82
C PRO A 64 10.89 9.45 14.79
N VAL A 65 11.25 9.57 13.52
CA VAL A 65 10.35 9.91 12.42
C VAL A 65 10.26 8.70 11.50
N TYR A 66 9.26 7.89 11.78
CA TYR A 66 8.80 6.77 11.00
C TYR A 66 7.26 6.96 10.95
#